data_AF-A0A1V9YEQ5-F1
#
_entry.id   AF-A0A1V9YEQ5-F1
#
_cell.length_a   1.000
_cell.length_b   1.000
_cell.length_c   1.000
_cell.angle_alpha   90.00
_cell.angle_beta   90.00
_cell.angle_gamma   90.00
#
_symmetry.space_group_name_H-M   'P 1'
#
loop_
_entity.id
_entity.type
_entity.pdbx_description
1 polymer ?
#
loop_
_entity_poly.entity_id
_entity_poly.type
_entity_poly.pdbx_seq_one_letter_code
_entity_poly.pdbx_strand_id
1 'polypeptide(L)' 'MRHPQTGKSLAQHYLLGEVREGRLRPSFVGVNVPVWVNDLAIQCLALVEEDRPTALQLSSILNQFKV' A
#
# COMPACT_ATOMS: atom_id res chain seq x y z
N MET A 1 2.10 8.95 12.62
CA MET A 1 2.25 9.71 11.36
C MET A 1 2.06 11.19 11.66
N ARG A 2 2.95 12.06 11.17
CA ARG A 2 2.91 13.51 11.44
C ARG A 2 2.62 14.27 10.15
N HIS A 3 1.90 15.38 10.25
CA HIS A 3 1.59 16.22 9.11
C HIS A 3 2.89 16.82 8.55
N PRO A 4 3.16 16.72 7.24
CA PRO A 4 4.45 17.11 6.66
C PRO A 4 4.75 18.61 6.82
N GLN A 5 3.72 19.46 6.84
CA GLN A 5 3.90 20.91 6.93
C GLN A 5 3.84 21.44 8.37
N THR A 6 3.22 20.70 9.31
CA THR A 6 2.98 21.21 10.67
C THR A 6 3.62 20.37 11.78
N GLY A 7 4.14 19.18 11.47
CA GLY A 7 4.80 18.29 12.43
C GLY A 7 3.89 17.71 13.52
N LYS A 8 2.62 18.11 13.56
CA LYS A 8 1.61 17.61 14.51
C LYS A 8 1.16 16.21 14.12
N SER A 9 0.64 15.45 15.08
CA SER A 9 0.00 14.16 14.80
C SER A 9 -1.16 14.37 13.82
N LEU A 10 -1.24 13.53 12.80
CA LEU A 10 -2.37 13.56 11.88
C LEU A 10 -3.64 13.12 12.60
N ALA A 11 -4.69 13.92 12.48
CA ALA A 11 -6.00 13.54 12.95
C ALA A 11 -6.53 12.36 12.11
N GLN A 12 -7.27 11.46 12.74
CA GLN A 12 -7.76 10.24 12.09
C GLN A 12 -8.63 10.53 10.85
N HIS A 13 -9.49 11.54 10.91
CA HIS A 13 -10.34 11.91 9.78
C HIS A 13 -9.53 12.38 8.55
N TYR A 14 -8.40 13.06 8.77
CA TYR A 14 -7.51 13.47 7.69
C TYR A 14 -6.87 12.24 7.02
N LEU A 15 -6.40 11.27 7.81
CA LEU A 15 -5.85 10.03 7.27
C LEU A 15 -6.88 9.28 6.42
N LEU A 16 -8.11 9.14 6.92
CA LEU A 16 -9.19 8.49 6.19
C LEU A 16 -9.51 9.22 4.88
N GLY A 17 -9.51 10.56 4.90
CA GLY A 17 -9.65 11.37 3.70
C GLY A 17 -8.57 11.10 2.67
N GLU A 18 -7.29 11.17 3.05
CA GLU A 18 -6.19 10.95 2.11
C GLU A 18 -6.12 9.52 1.56
N VAL A 19 -6.49 8.51 2.37
CA VAL A 19 -6.59 7.11 1.92
C VAL A 19 -7.74 6.94 0.93
N ARG A 20 -8.93 7.49 1.24
CA ARG A 20 -10.09 7.43 0.36
C ARG A 20 -9.81 8.03 -1.02
N GLU A 21 -9.02 9.10 -1.05
CA GLU A 21 -8.67 9.79 -2.29
C GLU A 21 -7.43 9.18 -2.99
N GLY A 22 -6.88 8.08 -2.45
CA GLY A 22 -5.72 7.40 -3.01
C GLY A 22 -4.39 8.17 -2.91
N ARG A 23 -4.37 9.30 -2.19
CA ARG A 23 -3.19 10.17 -2.02
C ARG A 23 -2.24 9.70 -0.93
N LEU A 24 -2.72 8.90 0.02
CA LEU A 24 -1.91 8.32 1.08
C LEU A 24 -1.81 6.80 0.94
N ARG A 25 -0.57 6.30 0.92
CA ARG A 25 -0.24 4.87 0.93
C ARG A 25 0.90 4.61 1.92
N PRO A 26 0.98 3.41 2.51
CA PRO A 26 2.15 3.01 3.29
C PRO A 26 3.41 2.98 2.42
N SER A 27 4.57 3.22 3.06
CA SER A 27 5.87 2.95 2.43
C SER A 27 6.19 1.47 2.61
N PHE A 28 6.64 0.82 1.53
CA PHE A 28 7.22 -0.53 1.56
C PHE A 28 8.74 -0.49 1.43
N VAL A 29 9.36 0.67 1.62
CA VAL A 29 10.82 0.79 1.67
C VAL A 29 11.29 0.45 3.07
N GLY A 30 12.08 -0.61 3.20
CA GLY A 30 12.60 -1.08 4.48
C GLY A 30 13.75 -2.08 4.33
N VAL A 31 14.44 -2.34 5.43
CA VAL A 31 15.51 -3.35 5.48
C VAL A 31 14.91 -4.72 5.17
N ASN A 32 15.53 -5.47 4.26
CA ASN A 32 15.10 -6.80 3.83
C ASN A 32 13.71 -6.88 3.15
N VAL A 33 13.16 -5.77 2.67
CA VAL A 33 11.94 -5.81 1.84
C VAL A 33 12.34 -6.04 0.38
N PRO A 34 11.95 -7.17 -0.25
CA PRO A 34 12.22 -7.40 -1.66
C PRO A 34 11.53 -6.37 -2.55
N VAL A 35 12.16 -6.00 -3.67
CA VAL A 35 11.63 -5.00 -4.62
C VAL A 35 10.23 -5.39 -5.11
N TRP A 36 10.00 -6.67 -5.40
CA TRP A 36 8.71 -7.18 -5.89
C TRP A 36 7.56 -6.97 -4.91
N VAL A 37 7.83 -6.84 -3.60
CA VAL A 37 6.79 -6.62 -2.59
C VAL A 37 6.15 -5.24 -2.76
N ASN A 38 6.93 -4.22 -3.14
CA ASN A 38 6.38 -2.89 -3.37
C ASN A 38 5.38 -2.91 -4.54
N ASP A 39 5.78 -3.50 -5.67
CA ASP A 39 4.94 -3.58 -6.87
C ASP A 39 3.63 -4.33 -6.60
N LEU A 40 3.72 -5.46 -5.88
CA LEU A 40 2.56 -6.26 -5.52
C LEU A 40 1.63 -5.52 -4.54
N ALA A 41 2.20 -4.86 -3.53
CA ALA A 41 1.40 -4.15 -2.54
C ALA A 41 0.70 -2.92 -3.12
N ILE A 42 1.33 -2.23 -4.08
CA ILE A 42 0.72 -1.13 -4.81
C ILE A 42 -0.49 -1.58 -5.64
N GLN A 43 -0.46 -2.77 -6.24
CA GLN A 43 -1.62 -3.37 -6.92
C GLN A 43 -2.74 -3.72 -5.94
N CYS A 44 -2.43 -4.30 -4.77
CA CYS A 44 -3.43 -4.58 -3.74
C CYS A 44 -4.11 -3.32 -3.18
N LEU A 45 -3.42 -2.18 -3.22
CA LEU A 45 -3.89 -0.87 -2.75
C LEU A 45 -4.45 0.02 -3.87
N ALA A 46 -4.79 -0.56 -5.03
CA ALA A 46 -5.44 0.21 -6.09
C ALA A 46 -6.76 0.82 -5.59
N LEU A 47 -6.98 2.09 -5.98
CA LEU A 47 -8.18 2.84 -5.59
C LEU A 47 -9.43 2.30 -6.30
N VAL A 48 -9.25 1.90 -7.55
CA VAL A 48 -10.25 1.25 -8.38
C VAL A 48 -10.30 -0.23 -8.01
N GLU A 49 -11.50 -0.75 -7.77
CA GLU A 49 -11.67 -2.09 -7.23
C GLU A 49 -11.18 -3.17 -8.18
N GLU A 50 -11.50 -3.04 -9.47
CA GLU A 50 -11.17 -3.97 -10.54
C GLU A 50 -9.68 -4.08 -10.84
N ASP A 51 -8.88 -3.08 -10.44
CA ASP A 51 -7.42 -3.10 -10.59
C ASP A 51 -6.73 -3.93 -9.50
N ARG A 52 -7.46 -4.35 -8.45
CA ARG A 52 -6.90 -5.15 -7.36
C ARG A 52 -6.86 -6.63 -7.75
N PRO A 53 -5.75 -7.35 -7.46
CA PRO A 53 -5.71 -8.77 -7.67
C PRO A 53 -6.68 -9.48 -6.72
N THR A 54 -7.38 -10.48 -7.23
CA THR A 54 -8.11 -11.44 -6.39
C THR A 54 -7.13 -12.21 -5.49
N ALA A 55 -7.64 -12.75 -4.38
CA ALA A 55 -6.85 -13.60 -3.49
C ALA A 55 -6.21 -14.81 -4.22
N LEU A 56 -6.89 -15.35 -5.23
CA LEU A 56 -6.38 -16.45 -6.05
C LEU A 56 -5.20 -16.01 -6.94
N GLN A 57 -5.33 -14.87 -7.62
CA GLN A 57 -4.23 -14.30 -8.41
C GLN A 57 -3.02 -13.97 -7.53
N LEU A 58 -3.26 -13.34 -6.37
CA LEU A 58 -2.22 -13.02 -5.39
C LEU A 58 -1.47 -14.28 -4.92
N SER A 59 -2.20 -15.36 -4.60
CA SER A 59 -1.59 -16.65 -4.22
C SER A 59 -0.69 -17.22 -5.33
N SER A 60 -1.13 -17.15 -6.58
CA SER A 60 -0.35 -17.58 -7.74
C SER A 60 0.95 -16.79 -7.88
N ILE A 61 0.88 -15.45 -7.77
CA ILE A 61 2.06 -14.56 -7.82
C ILE A 61 3.03 -14.89 -6.69
N LEU A 62 2.54 -15.02 -5.46
CA LEU A 62 3.38 -15.31 -4.30
C LEU A 62 4.10 -16.67 -4.42
N ASN A 63 3.49 -17.67 -5.06
CA ASN A 63 4.13 -18.95 -5.29
C ASN A 63 5.31 -18.86 -6.29
N GLN A 64 5.35 -17.85 -7.16
CA GLN A 64 6.49 -17.63 -8.06
C GLN A 64 7.74 -17.11 -7.33
N PHE A 65 7.54 -16.50 -6.15
CA PHE A 65 8.61 -15.94 -5.31
C PHE A 65 8.99 -16.84 -4.13
N LYS A 66 8.27 -17.96 -3.91
CA LYS A 66 8.69 -18.97 -2.95
C LYS A 66 9.92 -19.68 -3.49
N VAL A 67 11.04 -19.50 -2.81
CA VAL A 67 12.25 -20.33 -2.93
C VAL A 67 12.06 -21.58 -2.08
#